data_AF-K0EZ05-F1
#
_entry.id   AF-K0EZ05-F1
#
_cell.length_a   1.000
_cell.length_b   1.000
_cell.length_c   1.000
_cell.angle_alpha   90.00
_cell.angle_beta   90.00
_cell.angle_gamma   90.00
#
_symmetry.space_group_name_H-M   'P 1'
#
loop_
_entity.id
_entity.type
_entity.pdbx_description
1 polymer ?
#
loop_
_entity_poly.entity_id
_entity_poly.type
_entity_poly.pdbx_seq_one_letter_code
_entity_poly.pdbx_strand_id
1 'polypeptide(L)'
;MAATPLAPGVAGPAIASAAAADARRPPVADSQRAASQAPSRGALIPSNEASRPRVPGRSESASSGAVSADPKASAPVIRSSHRSGRYEDLPGRTPAQAAESRAGGGPHGIADADRLGDAVRAAMVSAGSAHIVGDRVDGDLILARTLLAGILDVVPPLADWAVATMRHAAGLTVLVTSNEGAGYLPPGLYLPPEVSRPWGWKLPEEAIWEVLLDPARVLAEFGALREQRSGARLSAIVSSLPIAPGLRREMHDLPLQGQVSAVAGLELGTARSGRVDRLGLTSSSTLTRRIDKVPESAILDRCERMAMAAHAISIAQGVNRAVTLQAPALRDRILRAWRDGARIDEQWWQDLRDVDDLLAATMRAEKLDVSRIPLGELHSNRGSARGELTRVRRMLLERRCDELALGLGGAPTRQGLRDTVYAYAQIVRNQPAARDDAPVTTP
;
A
#
# COMPACT_ATOMS: atom_id res chain seq x y z
N MET A 1 14.02 -9.19 -62.52
CA MET A 1 13.13 -8.96 -61.35
C MET A 1 13.52 -9.97 -60.28
N ALA A 2 13.82 -9.48 -59.08
CA ALA A 2 14.82 -10.06 -58.19
C ALA A 2 14.28 -11.11 -57.21
N ALA A 3 14.98 -12.24 -57.11
CA ALA A 3 14.99 -13.17 -55.99
C ALA A 3 16.31 -13.97 -56.00
N THR A 4 17.10 -13.89 -54.92
CA THR A 4 18.27 -14.74 -54.60
C THR A 4 18.62 -14.53 -53.11
N PRO A 5 19.35 -15.46 -52.44
CA PRO A 5 18.87 -16.23 -51.27
C PRO A 5 19.95 -16.36 -50.15
N LEU A 6 19.88 -17.46 -49.38
CA LEU A 6 20.95 -18.15 -48.59
C LEU A 6 21.07 -17.89 -47.07
N ALA A 7 20.89 -18.99 -46.31
CA ALA A 7 21.38 -19.26 -44.94
C ALA A 7 22.85 -19.78 -44.98
N PRO A 8 23.56 -20.06 -43.84
CA PRO A 8 23.36 -21.29 -43.03
C PRO A 8 23.71 -21.18 -41.51
N GLY A 9 23.48 -22.25 -40.75
CA GLY A 9 23.54 -22.32 -39.28
C GLY A 9 24.83 -22.83 -38.61
N VAL A 10 24.76 -23.12 -37.31
CA VAL A 10 25.82 -23.75 -36.48
C VAL A 10 25.21 -24.64 -35.39
N ALA A 11 25.88 -25.78 -35.14
CA ALA A 11 25.52 -26.96 -34.35
C ALA A 11 25.63 -26.83 -32.81
N GLY A 12 25.00 -27.77 -32.08
CA GLY A 12 25.13 -27.97 -30.63
C GLY A 12 26.21 -28.99 -30.23
N PRO A 13 26.21 -29.43 -28.95
CA PRO A 13 26.53 -30.83 -28.65
C PRO A 13 25.61 -31.49 -27.61
N ALA A 14 25.40 -32.80 -27.77
CA ALA A 14 24.79 -33.72 -26.81
C ALA A 14 25.87 -34.36 -25.92
N ILE A 15 25.53 -34.68 -24.67
CA ILE A 15 26.35 -35.54 -23.78
C ILE A 15 25.46 -36.65 -23.17
N ALA A 16 26.11 -37.80 -23.06
CA ALA A 16 25.69 -39.18 -22.88
C ALA A 16 24.84 -39.57 -21.65
N SER A 17 24.24 -40.75 -21.86
CA SER A 17 23.53 -41.66 -20.97
C SER A 17 24.44 -42.38 -19.96
N ALA A 18 23.93 -42.70 -18.77
CA ALA A 18 24.38 -43.83 -17.95
C ALA A 18 23.22 -44.39 -17.12
N ALA A 19 23.02 -45.71 -17.25
CA ALA A 19 22.01 -46.50 -16.58
C ALA A 19 22.62 -47.37 -15.45
N ALA A 20 21.74 -47.78 -14.54
CA ALA A 20 21.82 -48.93 -13.63
C ALA A 20 22.80 -48.91 -12.45
N ALA A 21 22.23 -48.84 -11.23
CA ALA A 21 22.64 -49.66 -10.10
C ALA A 21 21.48 -49.81 -9.09
N ASP A 22 21.15 -51.07 -8.85
CA ASP A 22 20.16 -51.63 -7.94
C ASP A 22 20.70 -51.61 -6.50
N ALA A 23 19.90 -51.18 -5.52
CA ALA A 23 20.19 -51.31 -4.08
C ALA A 23 18.91 -51.32 -3.23
N ARG A 24 18.35 -52.52 -3.07
CA ARG A 24 17.85 -53.16 -1.84
C ARG A 24 17.39 -52.26 -0.66
N ARG A 25 16.06 -52.37 -0.40
CA ARG A 25 15.27 -52.34 0.86
C ARG A 25 16.03 -52.42 2.21
N PRO A 26 15.46 -51.88 3.33
CA PRO A 26 14.47 -52.66 4.10
C PRO A 26 13.31 -51.84 4.74
N PRO A 27 12.23 -52.50 5.22
CA PRO A 27 11.18 -51.90 6.06
C PRO A 27 11.33 -52.28 7.55
N VAL A 28 11.09 -51.35 8.48
CA VAL A 28 10.94 -51.56 9.94
C VAL A 28 10.06 -50.41 10.47
N ALA A 29 8.79 -50.62 10.82
CA ALA A 29 8.19 -51.17 12.04
C ALA A 29 7.75 -50.08 13.04
N ASP A 30 6.54 -50.29 13.56
CA ASP A 30 5.80 -49.51 14.53
C ASP A 30 6.53 -49.24 15.85
N SER A 31 6.22 -48.08 16.45
CA SER A 31 6.30 -47.81 17.89
C SER A 31 5.30 -46.68 18.20
N GLN A 32 4.07 -46.99 18.60
CA GLN A 32 3.62 -47.10 19.99
C GLN A 32 3.97 -45.89 20.90
N ARG A 33 2.91 -45.13 21.24
CA ARG A 33 2.37 -44.99 22.61
C ARG A 33 3.07 -44.02 23.59
N ALA A 34 2.38 -42.92 23.90
CA ALA A 34 2.10 -42.38 25.25
C ALA A 34 1.47 -40.97 25.10
N ALA A 35 0.16 -40.77 25.28
CA ALA A 35 -0.52 -40.54 26.56
C ALA A 35 0.13 -39.44 27.42
N SER A 36 -0.48 -38.25 27.43
CA SER A 36 -0.47 -37.35 28.59
C SER A 36 -1.82 -36.65 28.70
N GLN A 37 -2.50 -36.97 29.79
CA GLN A 37 -3.76 -36.44 30.28
C GLN A 37 -3.55 -35.05 30.90
N ALA A 38 -4.53 -34.15 30.72
CA ALA A 38 -5.23 -33.23 31.65
C ALA A 38 -4.50 -32.63 32.90
N PRO A 39 -5.04 -31.64 33.65
CA PRO A 39 -6.36 -30.97 33.56
C PRO A 39 -6.37 -29.43 33.79
N SER A 40 -7.54 -28.85 33.49
CA SER A 40 -8.25 -27.74 34.12
C SER A 40 -7.58 -26.89 35.21
N ARG A 41 -7.57 -25.57 35.01
CA ARG A 41 -7.70 -24.57 36.08
C ARG A 41 -8.72 -23.51 35.68
N GLY A 42 -9.87 -23.51 36.38
CA GLY A 42 -10.78 -22.38 36.44
C GLY A 42 -10.25 -21.33 37.43
N ALA A 43 -10.61 -20.08 37.18
CA ALA A 43 -10.65 -19.02 38.17
C ALA A 43 -11.78 -18.05 37.82
N LEU A 44 -12.88 -18.20 38.56
CA LEU A 44 -13.96 -17.23 38.76
C LEU A 44 -13.40 -15.98 39.46
N ILE A 45 -13.77 -14.77 39.03
CA ILE A 45 -13.93 -13.60 39.92
C ILE A 45 -15.13 -12.75 39.42
N PRO A 46 -16.00 -12.24 40.32
CA PRO A 46 -17.37 -11.87 40.02
C PRO A 46 -17.61 -10.37 39.81
N SER A 47 -18.81 -10.08 39.31
CA SER A 47 -19.47 -8.77 39.29
C SER A 47 -19.41 -8.05 40.63
N ASN A 48 -19.16 -6.74 40.61
CA ASN A 48 -19.50 -5.88 41.73
C ASN A 48 -20.17 -4.59 41.24
N GLU A 49 -21.43 -4.48 41.64
CA GLU A 49 -22.35 -3.38 41.44
C GLU A 49 -22.31 -2.54 42.73
N ALA A 50 -21.98 -1.26 42.65
CA ALA A 50 -22.09 -0.36 43.79
C ALA A 50 -22.33 1.10 43.36
N SER A 51 -23.58 1.51 43.59
CA SER A 51 -23.95 2.72 44.34
C SER A 51 -23.61 4.10 43.76
N ARG A 52 -24.68 4.76 43.28
CA ARG A 52 -24.83 6.23 43.19
C ARG A 52 -24.73 6.87 44.59
N PRO A 53 -24.42 8.19 44.65
CA PRO A 53 -25.44 9.09 45.16
C PRO A 53 -25.62 10.37 44.32
N ARG A 54 -26.77 10.99 44.58
CA ARG A 54 -27.47 12.07 43.89
C ARG A 54 -27.13 13.41 44.55
N VAL A 55 -26.92 14.49 43.78
CA VAL A 55 -27.03 15.89 44.28
C VAL A 55 -27.81 16.73 43.25
N PRO A 56 -28.82 17.53 43.67
CA PRO A 56 -29.69 18.30 42.78
C PRO A 56 -29.43 19.81 42.78
N GLY A 57 -29.98 20.50 41.77
CA GLY A 57 -30.15 21.95 41.68
C GLY A 57 -29.25 22.56 40.59
N ARG A 58 -29.67 23.49 39.73
CA ARG A 58 -30.78 24.46 39.78
C ARG A 58 -31.03 25.03 38.37
N SER A 59 -32.29 25.35 38.09
CA SER A 59 -32.87 25.96 36.88
C SER A 59 -32.26 27.32 36.49
N GLU A 60 -32.25 27.67 35.19
CA GLU A 60 -33.24 28.61 34.61
C GLU A 60 -33.04 28.88 33.09
N SER A 61 -34.16 28.68 32.39
CA SER A 61 -34.71 29.21 31.14
C SER A 61 -33.95 30.18 30.21
N ALA A 62 -33.82 29.71 28.97
CA ALA A 62 -34.40 30.25 27.72
C ALA A 62 -34.34 31.77 27.41
N SER A 63 -33.76 32.10 26.26
CA SER A 63 -34.42 32.93 25.22
C SER A 63 -33.59 32.97 23.93
N SER A 64 -34.28 32.69 22.83
CA SER A 64 -33.85 32.74 21.43
C SER A 64 -33.68 34.18 20.92
N GLY A 65 -32.72 34.41 20.03
CA GLY A 65 -32.63 35.63 19.23
C GLY A 65 -31.80 35.44 17.98
N ALA A 66 -32.48 35.13 16.86
CA ALA A 66 -31.92 35.15 15.52
C ALA A 66 -32.06 36.56 14.93
N VAL A 67 -31.00 37.10 14.33
CA VAL A 67 -31.09 38.23 13.39
C VAL A 67 -30.05 38.06 12.28
N SER A 68 -30.55 37.88 11.06
CA SER A 68 -29.84 38.06 9.78
C SER A 68 -29.64 39.54 9.46
N ALA A 69 -28.52 39.91 8.84
CA ALA A 69 -28.46 40.78 7.64
C ALA A 69 -27.00 41.09 7.23
N ASP A 70 -26.64 40.62 6.03
CA ASP A 70 -25.63 41.17 5.08
C ASP A 70 -26.00 42.63 4.66
N PRO A 71 -25.24 43.40 3.82
CA PRO A 71 -24.12 43.04 2.93
C PRO A 71 -22.95 44.07 2.76
N LYS A 72 -21.93 43.66 1.98
CA LYS A 72 -21.11 44.44 1.00
C LYS A 72 -20.31 45.67 1.46
N ALA A 73 -18.98 45.61 1.31
CA ALA A 73 -18.19 46.70 0.73
C ALA A 73 -16.80 46.23 0.21
N SER A 74 -16.34 46.95 -0.81
CA SER A 74 -15.31 46.66 -1.80
C SER A 74 -13.84 46.64 -1.35
N ALA A 75 -13.02 46.00 -2.19
CA ALA A 75 -11.56 45.91 -2.15
C ALA A 75 -10.80 47.25 -2.19
N PRO A 76 -9.48 47.21 -1.96
CA PRO A 76 -8.60 47.61 -3.05
C PRO A 76 -7.39 46.69 -3.30
N VAL A 77 -7.01 46.71 -4.57
CA VAL A 77 -5.82 46.17 -5.23
C VAL A 77 -4.54 46.69 -4.56
N ILE A 78 -3.61 45.78 -4.22
CA ILE A 78 -2.19 46.13 -4.07
C ILE A 78 -1.35 45.15 -4.90
N ARG A 79 -0.73 45.72 -5.93
CA ARG A 79 0.38 45.13 -6.68
C ARG A 79 1.61 45.12 -5.80
N SER A 80 2.31 43.99 -5.70
CA SER A 80 3.72 43.97 -5.29
C SER A 80 4.44 42.82 -5.98
N SER A 81 5.41 43.22 -6.78
CA SER A 81 6.30 42.43 -7.62
C SER A 81 7.56 42.07 -6.83
N HIS A 82 7.80 40.79 -6.56
CA HIS A 82 9.12 40.24 -6.21
C HIS A 82 9.18 38.80 -6.77
N ARG A 83 9.83 38.56 -7.92
CA ARG A 83 11.28 38.40 -8.13
C ARG A 83 11.82 37.10 -7.49
N SER A 84 11.85 36.06 -8.34
CA SER A 84 12.81 34.95 -8.43
C SER A 84 13.09 34.09 -7.19
N GLY A 85 12.58 32.86 -7.23
CA GLY A 85 13.07 31.71 -6.47
C GLY A 85 12.59 30.42 -7.14
N ARG A 86 13.43 29.86 -8.00
CA ARG A 86 13.18 28.66 -8.82
C ARG A 86 13.13 27.44 -7.88
N TYR A 87 11.93 26.96 -7.55
CA TYR A 87 11.73 25.62 -6.97
C TYR A 87 11.19 24.72 -8.06
N GLU A 88 11.96 23.70 -8.43
CA GLU A 88 11.55 22.67 -9.38
C GLU A 88 10.40 21.84 -8.80
N ASP A 89 9.30 21.85 -9.53
CA ASP A 89 8.09 21.04 -9.36
C ASP A 89 8.43 19.55 -9.38
N LEU A 90 8.14 18.85 -8.27
CA LEU A 90 8.00 17.40 -8.19
C LEU A 90 6.51 17.04 -8.23
N PRO A 91 6.09 15.93 -8.88
CA PRO A 91 4.69 15.61 -9.06
C PRO A 91 4.11 14.98 -7.78
N GLY A 92 3.92 15.79 -6.75
CA GLY A 92 3.02 15.52 -5.64
C GLY A 92 1.78 16.39 -5.86
N ARG A 93 0.59 15.79 -5.89
CA ARG A 93 -0.66 16.55 -5.99
C ARG A 93 -0.77 17.44 -4.74
N THR A 94 -0.41 18.71 -4.87
CA THR A 94 -0.60 19.69 -3.79
C THR A 94 -2.09 19.73 -3.42
N PRO A 95 -2.47 19.84 -2.14
CA PRO A 95 -3.87 19.91 -1.70
C PRO A 95 -4.72 20.94 -2.47
N ALA A 96 -4.09 22.00 -2.98
CA ALA A 96 -4.73 23.03 -3.81
C ALA A 96 -5.34 22.48 -5.12
N GLN A 97 -4.72 21.47 -5.76
CA GLN A 97 -5.25 20.85 -6.99
C GLN A 97 -6.35 19.80 -6.74
N ALA A 98 -6.61 19.45 -5.48
CA ALA A 98 -7.76 18.62 -5.10
C ALA A 98 -9.03 19.47 -4.90
N ALA A 99 -8.89 20.75 -4.57
CA ALA A 99 -10.00 21.65 -4.24
C ALA A 99 -10.70 22.28 -5.47
N GLU A 100 -10.05 22.38 -6.62
CA GLU A 100 -10.61 23.04 -7.82
C GLU A 100 -11.54 22.15 -8.68
N SER A 101 -11.89 20.95 -8.21
CA SER A 101 -12.75 20.00 -8.95
C SER A 101 -14.02 19.64 -8.19
N ARG A 102 -14.93 20.61 -7.96
CA ARG A 102 -16.41 20.50 -7.97
C ARG A 102 -17.05 21.58 -7.10
N ALA A 103 -17.41 22.69 -7.73
CA ALA A 103 -18.56 23.48 -7.32
C ALA A 103 -19.80 22.90 -8.02
N GLY A 104 -20.69 22.25 -7.28
CA GLY A 104 -22.01 21.86 -7.80
C GLY A 104 -22.52 20.51 -7.28
N GLY A 105 -23.58 20.56 -6.47
CA GLY A 105 -24.64 19.55 -6.48
C GLY A 105 -24.96 18.84 -5.15
N GLY A 106 -25.96 19.37 -4.42
CA GLY A 106 -27.08 18.60 -3.84
C GLY A 106 -26.88 17.92 -2.47
N PRO A 107 -27.77 18.15 -1.48
CA PRO A 107 -27.78 17.41 -0.21
C PRO A 107 -28.55 16.08 -0.35
N HIS A 108 -28.24 15.12 0.54
CA HIS A 108 -29.04 13.96 0.99
C HIS A 108 -28.32 12.60 0.90
N GLY A 109 -27.70 12.21 2.03
CA GLY A 109 -28.04 10.96 2.71
C GLY A 109 -27.20 9.70 2.44
N ILE A 110 -25.96 9.60 2.96
CA ILE A 110 -25.30 8.32 3.36
C ILE A 110 -24.38 8.59 4.58
N ALA A 111 -24.96 8.60 5.79
CA ALA A 111 -24.50 9.46 6.89
C ALA A 111 -23.25 9.05 7.71
N ASP A 112 -22.56 7.93 7.46
CA ASP A 112 -21.41 7.52 8.30
C ASP A 112 -20.08 7.37 7.54
N ALA A 113 -20.09 6.90 6.29
CA ALA A 113 -18.87 6.74 5.48
C ALA A 113 -18.31 8.08 4.96
N ASP A 114 -19.22 9.02 4.68
CA ASP A 114 -18.88 10.39 4.29
C ASP A 114 -18.22 11.15 5.44
N ARG A 115 -18.51 10.79 6.71
CA ARG A 115 -17.95 11.48 7.88
C ARG A 115 -16.44 11.38 7.98
N LEU A 116 -15.79 10.28 7.59
CA LEU A 116 -14.31 10.25 7.63
C LEU A 116 -13.71 11.02 6.46
N GLY A 117 -14.30 10.94 5.26
CA GLY A 117 -13.85 11.77 4.14
C GLY A 117 -14.00 13.26 4.47
N ASP A 118 -15.14 13.63 5.03
CA ASP A 118 -15.44 14.97 5.50
C ASP A 118 -14.65 15.34 6.75
N ALA A 119 -14.33 14.40 7.66
CA ALA A 119 -13.50 14.67 8.83
C ALA A 119 -12.02 14.77 8.46
N VAL A 120 -11.51 13.95 7.55
CA VAL A 120 -10.17 14.09 6.96
C VAL A 120 -10.10 15.44 6.25
N ARG A 121 -11.07 15.74 5.40
CA ARG A 121 -11.14 17.01 4.69
C ARG A 121 -11.28 18.19 5.64
N ALA A 122 -12.15 18.11 6.65
CA ALA A 122 -12.34 19.16 7.64
C ALA A 122 -11.11 19.30 8.55
N ALA A 123 -10.45 18.21 8.93
CA ALA A 123 -9.18 18.23 9.65
C ALA A 123 -8.08 18.87 8.80
N MET A 124 -8.05 18.59 7.49
CA MET A 124 -7.09 19.20 6.56
C MET A 124 -7.37 20.68 6.33
N VAL A 125 -8.63 21.08 6.18
CA VAL A 125 -9.04 22.49 6.03
C VAL A 125 -8.78 23.26 7.32
N SER A 126 -9.12 22.70 8.49
CA SER A 126 -8.90 23.33 9.81
C SER A 126 -7.43 23.35 10.21
N ALA A 127 -6.59 22.43 9.72
CA ALA A 127 -5.15 22.47 9.96
C ALA A 127 -4.46 23.69 9.32
N GLY A 128 -5.08 24.35 8.33
CA GLY A 128 -4.57 25.57 7.71
C GLY A 128 -4.77 26.84 8.55
N SER A 129 -5.52 26.79 9.65
CA SER A 129 -5.82 27.94 10.50
C SER A 129 -5.72 27.59 11.99
N ALA A 130 -5.12 28.48 12.77
CA ALA A 130 -4.97 28.43 14.24
C ALA A 130 -3.85 27.55 14.84
N HIS A 131 -3.18 28.10 15.84
CA HIS A 131 -2.10 27.53 16.65
C HIS A 131 -2.65 27.22 18.06
N ILE A 132 -3.18 26.01 18.27
CA ILE A 132 -3.49 25.51 19.63
C ILE A 132 -2.86 24.13 19.75
N VAL A 133 -1.88 24.02 20.65
CA VAL A 133 -1.02 22.86 20.89
C VAL A 133 -1.64 22.03 22.03
N GLY A 134 -1.88 20.73 21.81
CA GLY A 134 -2.57 19.85 22.76
C GLY A 134 -3.63 18.98 22.07
N ASP A 135 -4.86 19.48 21.98
CA ASP A 135 -6.03 18.73 21.48
C ASP A 135 -5.87 18.17 20.04
N ARG A 136 -5.05 18.83 19.22
CA ARG A 136 -4.81 18.43 17.84
C ARG A 136 -4.02 17.13 17.72
N VAL A 137 -3.15 16.87 18.68
CA VAL A 137 -2.25 15.72 18.70
C VAL A 137 -3.06 14.45 18.97
N ASP A 138 -4.06 14.53 19.85
CA ASP A 138 -5.01 13.43 20.06
C ASP A 138 -5.96 13.23 18.87
N GLY A 139 -6.42 14.32 18.25
CA GLY A 139 -7.24 14.25 17.04
C GLY A 139 -6.51 13.56 15.87
N ASP A 140 -5.23 13.85 15.70
CA ASP A 140 -4.37 13.23 14.69
C ASP A 140 -4.16 11.72 14.93
N LEU A 141 -3.93 11.33 16.19
CA LEU A 141 -3.83 9.93 16.57
C LEU A 141 -5.15 9.17 16.34
N ILE A 142 -6.29 9.76 16.74
CA ILE A 142 -7.62 9.18 16.53
C ILE A 142 -7.89 9.00 15.04
N LEU A 143 -7.54 10.00 14.22
CA LEU A 143 -7.69 9.92 12.77
C LEU A 143 -6.84 8.78 12.18
N ALA A 144 -5.55 8.75 12.52
CA ALA A 144 -4.64 7.73 12.03
C ALA A 144 -5.10 6.32 12.42
N ARG A 145 -5.50 6.14 13.69
CA ARG A 145 -6.03 4.87 14.22
C ARG A 145 -7.30 4.42 13.53
N THR A 146 -8.25 5.34 13.33
CA THR A 146 -9.54 5.05 12.69
C THR A 146 -9.34 4.60 11.25
N LEU A 147 -8.47 5.30 10.51
CA LEU A 147 -8.15 4.92 9.14
C LEU A 147 -7.45 3.56 9.09
N LEU A 148 -6.44 3.31 9.95
CA LEU A 148 -5.75 2.03 9.98
C LEU A 148 -6.70 0.88 10.34
N ALA A 149 -7.57 1.04 11.34
CA ALA A 149 -8.53 0.02 11.73
C ALA A 149 -9.49 -0.34 10.60
N GLY A 150 -9.96 0.64 9.81
CA GLY A 150 -10.80 0.36 8.64
C GLY A 150 -10.04 -0.20 7.44
N ILE A 151 -8.74 0.10 7.27
CA ILE A 151 -7.91 -0.58 6.27
C ILE A 151 -7.79 -2.06 6.64
N LEU A 152 -7.49 -2.37 7.90
CA LEU A 152 -7.34 -3.74 8.39
C LEU A 152 -8.64 -4.57 8.33
N ASP A 153 -9.81 -3.92 8.27
CA ASP A 153 -11.11 -4.57 8.08
C ASP A 153 -11.32 -5.08 6.64
N VAL A 154 -10.57 -4.54 5.67
CA VAL A 154 -10.77 -4.81 4.22
C VAL A 154 -9.62 -5.60 3.61
N VAL A 155 -8.40 -5.40 4.09
CA VAL A 155 -7.19 -5.99 3.48
C VAL A 155 -6.92 -7.41 4.00
N PRO A 156 -6.31 -8.30 3.19
CA PRO A 156 -5.87 -9.61 3.65
C PRO A 156 -4.84 -9.51 4.79
N PRO A 157 -4.82 -10.47 5.74
CA PRO A 157 -3.98 -10.41 6.94
C PRO A 157 -2.49 -10.69 6.70
N LEU A 158 -2.06 -10.85 5.44
CA LEU A 158 -0.68 -11.20 5.09
C LEU A 158 0.28 -10.01 5.16
N ALA A 159 -0.24 -8.78 5.03
CA ALA A 159 0.54 -7.56 5.05
C ALA A 159 0.32 -6.78 6.35
N ASP A 160 1.40 -6.21 6.88
CA ASP A 160 1.34 -5.26 7.98
C ASP A 160 1.23 -3.83 7.45
N TRP A 161 0.52 -2.98 8.19
CA TRP A 161 0.17 -1.64 7.78
C TRP A 161 0.53 -0.61 8.84
N ALA A 162 0.76 0.62 8.39
CA ALA A 162 0.89 1.77 9.25
C ALA A 162 0.24 3.00 8.62
N VAL A 163 -0.25 3.88 9.48
CA VAL A 163 -0.79 5.18 9.10
C VAL A 163 -0.12 6.25 9.95
N ALA A 164 0.27 7.36 9.33
CA ALA A 164 0.81 8.51 10.03
C ALA A 164 0.09 9.78 9.60
N THR A 165 0.05 10.75 10.50
CA THR A 165 -0.35 12.12 10.18
C THR A 165 0.88 13.01 10.18
N MET A 166 0.94 13.95 9.24
CA MET A 166 2.04 14.88 9.09
C MET A 166 1.49 16.29 8.88
N ARG A 167 1.98 17.24 9.66
CA ARG A 167 1.60 18.65 9.56
C ARG A 167 2.67 19.44 8.83
N HIS A 168 2.24 20.37 8.00
CA HIS A 168 3.10 21.32 7.28
C HIS A 168 2.36 22.65 7.12
N ALA A 169 3.04 23.68 6.61
CA ALA A 169 2.45 25.01 6.46
C ALA A 169 1.12 25.02 5.66
N ALA A 170 0.99 24.13 4.67
CA ALA A 170 -0.23 23.99 3.86
C ALA A 170 -1.35 23.13 4.50
N GLY A 171 -1.18 22.65 5.74
CA GLY A 171 -2.18 21.83 6.45
C GLY A 171 -1.69 20.45 6.89
N LEU A 172 -2.61 19.48 6.88
CA LEU A 172 -2.39 18.10 7.32
C LEU A 172 -2.28 17.18 6.10
N THR A 173 -1.39 16.19 6.15
CA THR A 173 -1.32 15.06 5.22
C THR A 173 -1.45 13.76 6.01
N VAL A 174 -2.29 12.85 5.54
CA VAL A 174 -2.37 11.48 6.08
C VAL A 174 -1.57 10.56 5.17
N LEU A 175 -0.66 9.78 5.73
CA LEU A 175 0.24 8.87 5.01
C LEU A 175 -0.14 7.43 5.34
N VAL A 176 -0.26 6.59 4.32
CA VAL A 176 -0.46 5.14 4.47
C VAL A 176 0.68 4.38 3.83
N THR A 177 1.11 3.29 4.46
CA THR A 177 2.01 2.32 3.87
C THR A 177 1.78 0.92 4.42
N SER A 178 2.26 -0.08 3.69
CA SER A 178 2.36 -1.46 4.13
C SER A 178 3.79 -1.96 4.03
N ASN A 179 4.04 -3.13 4.61
CA ASN A 179 5.26 -3.87 4.35
C ASN A 179 5.23 -4.62 3.00
N GLU A 180 4.24 -4.45 2.12
CA GLU A 180 4.30 -4.98 0.75
C GLU A 180 5.27 -4.18 -0.15
N GLY A 181 5.84 -3.09 0.37
CA GLY A 181 6.84 -2.28 -0.31
C GLY A 181 6.28 -1.47 -1.49
N ALA A 182 7.08 -0.51 -1.97
CA ALA A 182 6.82 0.29 -3.18
C ALA A 182 5.41 0.94 -3.27
N GLY A 183 4.76 1.15 -2.12
CA GLY A 183 3.42 1.73 -2.02
C GLY A 183 2.32 0.88 -2.62
N TYR A 184 2.48 -0.44 -2.58
CA TYR A 184 1.43 -1.37 -2.97
C TYR A 184 0.14 -1.11 -2.19
N LEU A 185 -0.98 -1.19 -2.92
CA LEU A 185 -2.33 -1.17 -2.37
C LEU A 185 -3.10 -2.37 -2.97
N PRO A 186 -3.75 -3.18 -2.13
CA PRO A 186 -4.53 -4.32 -2.61
C PRO A 186 -5.73 -3.85 -3.45
N PRO A 187 -6.21 -4.67 -4.40
CA PRO A 187 -7.48 -4.41 -5.07
C PRO A 187 -8.63 -4.39 -4.04
N GLY A 188 -9.70 -3.65 -4.32
CA GLY A 188 -10.86 -3.51 -3.43
C GLY A 188 -10.71 -2.50 -2.29
N LEU A 189 -9.50 -1.98 -2.02
CA LEU A 189 -9.31 -0.89 -1.05
C LEU A 189 -9.57 0.48 -1.70
N TYR A 190 -10.53 1.23 -1.14
CA TYR A 190 -10.87 2.58 -1.56
C TYR A 190 -10.58 3.58 -0.45
N LEU A 191 -9.71 4.56 -0.72
CA LEU A 191 -9.30 5.57 0.27
C LEU A 191 -9.77 6.97 -0.13
N PRO A 192 -9.90 7.90 0.82
CA PRO A 192 -10.03 9.32 0.49
C PRO A 192 -8.86 9.78 -0.40
N PRO A 193 -9.09 10.59 -1.45
CA PRO A 193 -8.05 11.08 -2.35
C PRO A 193 -6.99 11.95 -1.67
N GLU A 194 -7.30 12.42 -0.47
CA GLU A 194 -6.40 13.18 0.39
C GLU A 194 -5.33 12.30 1.07
N VAL A 195 -5.56 10.98 1.15
CA VAL A 195 -4.56 10.05 1.68
C VAL A 195 -3.39 9.94 0.71
N SER A 196 -2.21 10.17 1.25
CA SER A 196 -0.94 10.11 0.53
C SER A 196 -0.15 8.88 0.94
N ARG A 197 0.95 8.63 0.22
CA ARG A 197 1.87 7.53 0.45
C ARG A 197 3.30 8.09 0.49
N PRO A 198 4.23 7.48 1.24
CA PRO A 198 5.62 7.95 1.27
C PRO A 198 6.38 7.67 -0.04
N TRP A 199 5.76 6.94 -0.97
CA TRP A 199 6.36 6.44 -2.20
C TRP A 199 6.12 7.36 -3.40
N GLY A 200 7.10 7.46 -4.31
CA GLY A 200 6.97 8.25 -5.55
C GLY A 200 7.38 9.72 -5.40
N TRP A 201 7.98 10.07 -4.27
CA TRP A 201 8.59 11.38 -4.03
C TRP A 201 10.02 11.46 -4.61
N LYS A 202 10.48 10.37 -5.24
CA LYS A 202 11.81 10.19 -5.84
C LYS A 202 12.92 10.42 -4.83
N LEU A 203 12.73 9.92 -3.60
CA LEU A 203 13.72 10.07 -2.54
C LEU A 203 14.83 9.00 -2.73
N PRO A 204 16.12 9.35 -2.58
CA PRO A 204 17.23 8.40 -2.63
C PRO A 204 17.06 7.18 -1.72
N GLU A 205 16.31 7.35 -0.64
CA GLU A 205 16.04 6.39 0.42
C GLU A 205 14.94 5.37 0.08
N GLU A 206 14.09 5.63 -0.92
CA GLU A 206 12.90 4.80 -1.15
C GLU A 206 13.27 3.32 -1.36
N ALA A 207 14.43 3.04 -1.97
CA ALA A 207 14.87 1.68 -2.23
C ALA A 207 15.13 0.87 -0.94
N ILE A 208 15.70 1.47 0.12
CA ILE A 208 15.96 0.75 1.37
C ILE A 208 14.67 0.50 2.15
N TRP A 209 13.65 1.34 1.97
CA TRP A 209 12.36 1.16 2.62
C TRP A 209 11.57 -0.06 2.10
N GLU A 210 11.81 -0.49 0.85
CA GLU A 210 11.13 -1.64 0.25
C GLU A 210 11.41 -2.95 1.01
N VAL A 211 12.60 -3.08 1.62
CA VAL A 211 13.04 -4.27 2.37
C VAL A 211 12.71 -4.21 3.86
N LEU A 212 12.13 -3.13 4.38
CA LEU A 212 11.80 -3.04 5.79
C LEU A 212 10.61 -3.94 6.15
N LEU A 213 10.72 -4.59 7.31
CA LEU A 213 9.64 -5.39 7.89
C LEU A 213 8.56 -4.51 8.54
N ASP A 214 8.99 -3.46 9.24
CA ASP A 214 8.12 -2.57 10.02
C ASP A 214 7.62 -1.38 9.18
N PRO A 215 6.31 -1.29 8.84
CA PRO A 215 5.75 -0.17 8.10
C PRO A 215 5.73 1.14 8.91
N ALA A 216 5.69 1.09 10.25
CA ALA A 216 5.79 2.29 11.08
C ALA A 216 7.17 2.93 10.93
N ARG A 217 8.21 2.11 10.86
CA ARG A 217 9.58 2.57 10.61
C ARG A 217 9.72 3.26 9.26
N VAL A 218 9.09 2.76 8.19
CA VAL A 218 9.05 3.43 6.88
C VAL A 218 8.50 4.86 7.02
N LEU A 219 7.40 5.03 7.74
CA LEU A 219 6.78 6.34 7.95
C LEU A 219 7.64 7.27 8.81
N ALA A 220 8.30 6.74 9.84
CA ALA A 220 9.21 7.51 10.68
C ALA A 220 10.42 8.02 9.89
N GLU A 221 11.04 7.18 9.07
CA GLU A 221 12.19 7.55 8.22
C GLU A 221 11.78 8.59 7.18
N PHE A 222 10.63 8.40 6.53
CA PHE A 222 10.06 9.38 5.61
C PHE A 222 9.80 10.71 6.33
N GLY A 223 9.20 10.68 7.52
CA GLY A 223 8.91 11.86 8.33
C GLY A 223 10.17 12.65 8.71
N ALA A 224 11.20 11.97 9.21
CA ALA A 224 12.47 12.59 9.55
C ALA A 224 13.11 13.29 8.34
N LEU A 225 13.07 12.65 7.16
CA LEU A 225 13.57 13.23 5.93
C LEU A 225 12.73 14.45 5.48
N ARG A 226 11.40 14.38 5.62
CA ARG A 226 10.48 15.47 5.27
C ARG A 226 10.63 16.67 6.20
N GLU A 227 10.87 16.44 7.48
CA GLU A 227 11.15 17.49 8.46
C GLU A 227 12.40 18.27 8.07
N GLN A 228 13.50 17.56 7.76
CA GLN A 228 14.75 18.18 7.33
C GLN A 228 14.61 18.97 6.03
N ARG A 229 13.86 18.46 5.04
CA ARG A 229 13.75 19.08 3.71
C ARG A 229 12.70 20.18 3.60
N SER A 230 11.64 20.14 4.40
CA SER A 230 10.46 21.01 4.22
C SER A 230 9.86 21.56 5.51
N GLY A 231 10.38 21.18 6.68
CA GLY A 231 9.80 21.53 7.97
C GLY A 231 8.47 20.82 8.27
N ALA A 232 8.02 19.88 7.42
CA ALA A 232 6.85 19.07 7.69
C ALA A 232 7.14 18.07 8.82
N ARG A 233 6.32 18.05 9.86
CA ARG A 233 6.55 17.23 11.07
C ARG A 233 5.47 16.17 11.19
N LEU A 234 5.87 14.96 11.55
CA LEU A 234 4.90 13.94 11.95
C LEU A 234 4.17 14.39 13.22
N SER A 235 2.88 14.09 13.30
CA SER A 235 2.03 14.43 14.46
C SER A 235 1.38 13.21 15.14
N ALA A 236 1.33 12.05 14.47
CA ALA A 236 1.03 10.75 15.07
C ALA A 236 1.49 9.62 14.14
N ILE A 237 1.79 8.43 14.70
CA ILE A 237 1.94 7.18 13.93
C ILE A 237 1.15 6.06 14.62
N VAL A 238 0.45 5.26 13.81
CA VAL A 238 -0.16 4.01 14.24
C VAL A 238 0.29 2.84 13.35
N SER A 239 0.33 1.64 13.91
CA SER A 239 0.70 0.42 13.18
C SER A 239 -0.08 -0.81 13.61
N SER A 240 -0.25 -1.75 12.68
CA SER A 240 -0.75 -3.10 12.97
C SER A 240 0.26 -3.92 13.79
N LEU A 241 1.55 -3.59 13.70
CA LEU A 241 2.61 -4.21 14.49
C LEU A 241 2.82 -3.49 15.83
N PRO A 242 3.42 -4.17 16.82
CA PRO A 242 3.96 -3.50 18.00
C PRO A 242 5.02 -2.46 17.59
N ILE A 243 4.91 -1.22 18.08
CA ILE A 243 5.93 -0.19 17.85
C ILE A 243 7.21 -0.56 18.62
N ALA A 244 8.32 -0.69 17.90
CA ALA A 244 9.62 -1.03 18.45
C ALA A 244 10.05 -0.08 19.59
N PRO A 245 10.63 -0.59 20.70
CA PRO A 245 11.07 0.27 21.80
C PRO A 245 12.10 1.34 21.40
N GLY A 246 12.98 1.04 20.45
CA GLY A 246 13.93 2.02 19.88
C GLY A 246 13.20 3.20 19.27
N LEU A 247 12.27 2.92 18.35
CA LEU A 247 11.47 3.94 17.67
C LEU A 247 10.66 4.79 18.67
N ARG A 248 10.07 4.18 19.69
CA ARG A 248 9.34 4.91 20.74
C ARG A 248 10.23 5.87 21.54
N ARG A 249 11.49 5.52 21.80
CA ARG A 249 12.44 6.40 22.50
C ARG A 249 12.86 7.57 21.62
N GLU A 250 13.14 7.30 20.35
CA GLU A 250 13.57 8.31 19.39
C GLU A 250 12.45 9.30 19.04
N MET A 251 11.19 8.85 19.08
CA MET A 251 10.00 9.65 18.80
C MET A 251 9.15 9.89 20.06
N HIS A 252 9.78 10.17 21.20
CA HIS A 252 9.11 10.25 22.51
C HIS A 252 8.05 11.37 22.61
N ASP A 253 8.18 12.43 21.83
CA ASP A 253 7.21 13.55 21.78
C ASP A 253 6.02 13.28 20.83
N LEU A 254 6.03 12.16 20.12
CA LEU A 254 5.02 11.80 19.14
C LEU A 254 4.02 10.79 19.74
N PRO A 255 2.71 10.96 19.58
CA PRO A 255 1.75 9.90 19.87
C PRO A 255 1.97 8.70 18.96
N LEU A 256 2.14 7.54 19.59
CA LEU A 256 2.42 6.28 18.92
C LEU A 256 1.46 5.21 19.43
N GLN A 257 0.83 4.46 18.52
CA GLN A 257 0.05 3.28 18.87
C GLN A 257 0.40 2.09 17.98
N GLY A 258 0.85 1.00 18.59
CA GLY A 258 1.04 -0.28 17.91
C GLY A 258 -0.14 -1.22 18.11
N GLN A 259 -0.14 -2.34 17.40
CA GLN A 259 -1.13 -3.41 17.53
C GLN A 259 -2.57 -2.93 17.34
N VAL A 260 -2.78 -1.98 16.42
CA VAL A 260 -4.13 -1.59 16.02
C VAL A 260 -4.79 -2.79 15.36
N SER A 261 -5.98 -3.14 15.84
CA SER A 261 -6.80 -4.23 15.29
C SER A 261 -7.84 -3.68 14.32
N ALA A 262 -8.34 -4.54 13.43
CA ALA A 262 -9.47 -4.22 12.58
C ALA A 262 -10.70 -3.83 13.42
N VAL A 263 -11.43 -2.82 12.97
CA VAL A 263 -12.70 -2.40 13.59
C VAL A 263 -13.70 -2.17 12.46
N ALA A 264 -14.77 -2.96 12.45
CA ALA A 264 -15.88 -2.75 11.55
C ALA A 264 -16.52 -1.38 11.83
N GLY A 265 -16.81 -0.63 10.76
CA GLY A 265 -17.50 0.65 10.86
C GLY A 265 -17.04 1.67 9.83
N LEU A 266 -15.80 1.55 9.36
CA LEU A 266 -15.31 2.33 8.23
C LEU A 266 -15.27 1.46 6.98
N GLU A 267 -16.33 1.50 6.19
CA GLU A 267 -16.47 0.66 4.99
C GLU A 267 -15.50 1.11 3.88
N LEU A 268 -14.24 0.67 3.86
CA LEU A 268 -13.27 1.02 2.80
C LEU A 268 -13.26 0.03 1.62
N GLY A 269 -14.08 -1.03 1.69
CA GLY A 269 -14.14 -2.11 0.69
C GLY A 269 -15.03 -1.82 -0.52
N THR A 270 -15.79 -0.72 -0.49
CA THR A 270 -16.78 -0.40 -1.52
C THR A 270 -16.48 0.95 -2.17
N ALA A 271 -16.57 1.00 -3.50
CA ALA A 271 -16.49 2.24 -4.26
C ALA A 271 -17.63 3.20 -3.85
N ARG A 272 -17.28 4.41 -3.40
CA ARG A 272 -18.23 5.47 -3.03
C ARG A 272 -17.74 6.84 -3.49
N SER A 273 -18.66 7.81 -3.54
CA SER A 273 -18.32 9.22 -3.74
C SER A 273 -17.27 9.68 -2.74
N GLY A 274 -16.30 10.47 -3.20
CA GLY A 274 -15.22 10.97 -2.34
C GLY A 274 -14.12 9.97 -2.01
N ARG A 275 -14.15 8.76 -2.59
CA ARG A 275 -13.06 7.78 -2.47
C ARG A 275 -12.52 7.39 -3.82
N VAL A 276 -11.27 6.95 -3.83
CA VAL A 276 -10.53 6.53 -5.01
C VAL A 276 -9.89 5.18 -4.75
N ASP A 277 -9.83 4.37 -5.79
CA ASP A 277 -9.10 3.10 -5.77
C ASP A 277 -7.58 3.33 -5.83
N ARG A 278 -6.84 2.23 -5.80
CA ARG A 278 -5.39 2.22 -5.94
C ARG A 278 -4.87 2.93 -7.19
N LEU A 279 -5.57 2.86 -8.33
CA LEU A 279 -5.13 3.59 -9.52
C LEU A 279 -5.36 5.10 -9.36
N GLY A 280 -6.49 5.52 -8.80
CA GLY A 280 -6.82 6.92 -8.57
C GLY A 280 -5.86 7.62 -7.60
N LEU A 281 -5.31 6.89 -6.63
CA LEU A 281 -4.29 7.39 -5.68
C LEU A 281 -2.89 7.53 -6.28
N THR A 282 -2.60 6.87 -7.40
CA THR A 282 -1.22 6.68 -7.87
C THR A 282 -0.97 7.18 -9.29
N SER A 283 -2.03 7.43 -10.05
CA SER A 283 -1.95 7.83 -11.44
C SER A 283 -2.39 9.28 -11.65
N SER A 284 -2.03 9.81 -12.81
CA SER A 284 -2.54 11.10 -13.24
C SER A 284 -4.01 11.01 -13.62
N SER A 285 -4.74 12.12 -13.45
CA SER A 285 -6.13 12.23 -13.91
C SER A 285 -6.27 11.95 -15.41
N THR A 286 -5.23 12.25 -16.20
CA THR A 286 -5.16 11.94 -17.63
C THR A 286 -5.16 10.44 -17.91
N LEU A 287 -4.38 9.64 -17.16
CA LEU A 287 -4.37 8.18 -17.32
C LEU A 287 -5.74 7.59 -16.93
N THR A 288 -6.30 8.05 -15.81
CA THR A 288 -7.64 7.62 -15.37
C THR A 288 -8.69 7.91 -16.45
N ARG A 289 -8.76 9.14 -16.98
CA ARG A 289 -9.69 9.49 -18.08
C ARG A 289 -9.48 8.66 -19.34
N ARG A 290 -8.24 8.28 -19.65
CA ARG A 290 -7.94 7.41 -20.81
C ARG A 290 -8.49 5.99 -20.60
N ILE A 291 -8.39 5.47 -19.39
CA ILE A 291 -8.93 4.15 -19.03
C ILE A 291 -10.45 4.18 -19.07
N ASP A 292 -11.09 5.24 -18.59
CA ASP A 292 -12.55 5.38 -18.60
C ASP A 292 -13.13 5.35 -20.03
N LYS A 293 -12.36 5.79 -21.04
CA LYS A 293 -12.74 5.78 -22.46
C LYS A 293 -12.59 4.42 -23.17
N VAL A 294 -12.04 3.40 -22.52
CA VAL A 294 -11.87 2.08 -23.15
C VAL A 294 -13.24 1.41 -23.33
N PRO A 295 -13.64 0.93 -24.53
CA PRO A 295 -14.90 0.21 -24.68
C PRO A 295 -14.98 -1.02 -23.76
N GLU A 296 -16.16 -1.35 -23.24
CA GLU A 296 -16.32 -2.54 -22.38
C GLU A 296 -15.88 -3.82 -23.08
N SER A 297 -16.20 -3.94 -24.38
CA SER A 297 -15.78 -5.04 -25.24
C SER A 297 -14.26 -5.20 -25.38
N ALA A 298 -13.47 -4.16 -25.09
CA ALA A 298 -12.01 -4.17 -25.18
C ALA A 298 -11.32 -4.39 -23.81
N ILE A 299 -12.08 -4.52 -22.72
CA ILE A 299 -11.51 -4.68 -21.36
C ILE A 299 -10.71 -5.97 -21.27
N LEU A 300 -11.33 -7.10 -21.60
CA LEU A 300 -10.74 -8.41 -21.36
C LEU A 300 -9.44 -8.57 -22.15
N ASP A 301 -9.47 -8.24 -23.44
CA ASP A 301 -8.32 -8.24 -24.34
C ASP A 301 -7.16 -7.34 -23.83
N ARG A 302 -7.46 -6.20 -23.20
CA ARG A 302 -6.42 -5.38 -22.56
C ARG A 302 -5.83 -6.01 -21.31
N CYS A 303 -6.67 -6.59 -20.45
CA CYS A 303 -6.20 -7.28 -19.25
C CYS A 303 -5.31 -8.47 -19.62
N GLU A 304 -5.74 -9.27 -20.60
CA GLU A 304 -5.00 -10.42 -21.11
C GLU A 304 -3.61 -10.01 -21.63
N ARG A 305 -3.53 -9.00 -22.50
CA ARG A 305 -2.24 -8.50 -23.00
C ARG A 305 -1.29 -8.06 -21.88
N MET A 306 -1.81 -7.38 -20.87
CA MET A 306 -0.98 -6.93 -19.73
C MET A 306 -0.50 -8.11 -18.88
N ALA A 307 -1.35 -9.10 -18.62
CA ALA A 307 -0.96 -10.31 -17.90
C ALA A 307 0.12 -11.11 -18.66
N MET A 308 -0.02 -11.26 -19.98
CA MET A 308 0.98 -11.93 -20.82
C MET A 308 2.30 -11.17 -20.88
N ALA A 309 2.25 -9.84 -21.04
CA ALA A 309 3.45 -9.01 -21.04
C ALA A 309 4.18 -9.04 -19.69
N ALA A 310 3.43 -8.99 -18.58
CA ALA A 310 3.97 -9.15 -17.24
C ALA A 310 4.67 -10.50 -17.05
N HIS A 311 4.02 -11.59 -17.49
CA HIS A 311 4.62 -12.91 -17.42
C HIS A 311 5.90 -13.00 -18.25
N ALA A 312 5.95 -12.42 -19.46
CA ALA A 312 7.16 -12.37 -20.27
C ALA A 312 8.30 -11.60 -19.59
N ILE A 313 7.99 -10.50 -18.90
CA ILE A 313 8.98 -9.74 -18.10
C ILE A 313 9.55 -10.61 -16.96
N SER A 314 8.69 -11.33 -16.24
CA SER A 314 9.12 -12.26 -15.18
C SER A 314 10.09 -13.32 -15.72
N ILE A 315 9.75 -13.96 -16.85
CA ILE A 315 10.62 -14.95 -17.50
C ILE A 315 11.96 -14.33 -17.93
N ALA A 316 11.94 -13.16 -18.56
CA ALA A 316 13.14 -12.48 -19.04
C ALA A 316 14.10 -12.09 -17.91
N GLN A 317 13.58 -11.83 -16.71
CA GLN A 317 14.41 -11.51 -15.55
C GLN A 317 14.93 -12.75 -14.79
N GLY A 318 14.60 -13.96 -15.25
CA GLY A 318 15.12 -15.22 -14.75
C GLY A 318 14.25 -15.88 -13.67
N VAL A 319 14.02 -17.18 -13.83
CA VAL A 319 13.28 -18.02 -12.88
C VAL A 319 14.24 -18.62 -11.87
N ASN A 320 14.34 -18.03 -10.68
CA ASN A 320 15.00 -18.68 -9.55
C ASN A 320 13.96 -19.50 -8.77
N ARG A 321 13.86 -20.80 -9.05
CA ARG A 321 12.85 -21.68 -8.44
C ARG A 321 12.84 -21.66 -6.91
N ALA A 322 13.99 -21.43 -6.27
CA ALA A 322 14.08 -21.36 -4.80
C ALA A 322 13.33 -20.12 -4.25
N VAL A 323 13.25 -19.05 -5.04
CA VAL A 323 12.58 -17.80 -4.67
C VAL A 323 11.16 -17.74 -5.23
N THR A 324 10.93 -18.29 -6.43
CA THR A 324 9.66 -18.13 -7.15
C THR A 324 8.64 -19.24 -6.89
N LEU A 325 8.99 -20.28 -6.14
CA LEU A 325 8.07 -21.34 -5.70
C LEU A 325 7.24 -21.98 -6.83
N GLN A 326 7.82 -22.06 -8.04
CA GLN A 326 7.17 -22.52 -9.28
C GLN A 326 5.99 -21.67 -9.79
N ALA A 327 5.72 -20.49 -9.20
CA ALA A 327 4.66 -19.57 -9.65
C ALA A 327 4.70 -19.31 -11.18
N PRO A 328 5.86 -19.05 -11.82
CA PRO A 328 5.91 -18.82 -13.26
C PRO A 328 5.42 -20.01 -14.09
N ALA A 329 5.65 -21.26 -13.66
CA ALA A 329 5.26 -22.45 -14.40
C ALA A 329 3.75 -22.72 -14.31
N LEU A 330 3.16 -22.50 -13.13
CA LEU A 330 1.72 -22.59 -12.94
C LEU A 330 0.98 -21.47 -13.70
N ARG A 331 1.48 -20.24 -13.57
CA ARG A 331 0.95 -19.07 -14.28
C ARG A 331 1.01 -19.23 -15.80
N ASP A 332 2.13 -19.74 -16.33
CA ASP A 332 2.28 -20.05 -17.75
C ASP A 332 1.23 -21.07 -18.24
N ARG A 333 0.98 -22.13 -17.46
CA ARG A 333 -0.06 -23.12 -17.77
C ARG A 333 -1.45 -22.50 -17.85
N ILE A 334 -1.80 -21.67 -16.87
CA ILE A 334 -3.06 -20.93 -16.81
C ILE A 334 -3.20 -19.99 -18.01
N LEU A 335 -2.18 -19.18 -18.31
CA LEU A 335 -2.21 -18.20 -19.39
C LEU A 335 -2.28 -18.85 -20.78
N ARG A 336 -1.68 -20.02 -20.97
CA ARG A 336 -1.83 -20.80 -22.22
C ARG A 336 -3.23 -21.35 -22.37
N ALA A 337 -3.76 -22.02 -21.34
CA ALA A 337 -5.13 -22.52 -21.35
C ALA A 337 -6.15 -21.40 -21.60
N TRP A 338 -5.93 -20.22 -21.00
CA TRP A 338 -6.71 -19.02 -21.24
C TRP A 338 -6.70 -18.61 -22.73
N ARG A 339 -5.51 -18.47 -23.32
CA ARG A 339 -5.32 -18.08 -24.72
C ARG A 339 -5.96 -19.07 -25.70
N ASP A 340 -5.89 -20.36 -25.37
CA ASP A 340 -6.44 -21.44 -26.20
C ASP A 340 -7.97 -21.58 -26.03
N GLY A 341 -8.61 -20.76 -25.18
CA GLY A 341 -10.03 -20.86 -24.86
C GLY A 341 -10.38 -22.16 -24.13
N ALA A 342 -9.38 -22.83 -23.55
CA ALA A 342 -9.55 -24.08 -22.82
C ALA A 342 -10.16 -23.80 -21.44
N ARG A 343 -10.94 -24.77 -20.94
CA ARG A 343 -11.44 -24.72 -19.56
C ARG A 343 -10.26 -24.86 -18.60
N ILE A 344 -10.10 -23.87 -17.73
CA ILE A 344 -9.10 -23.87 -16.66
C ILE A 344 -9.73 -24.52 -15.43
N ASP A 345 -9.00 -25.46 -14.80
CA ASP A 345 -9.42 -26.10 -13.57
C ASP A 345 -9.42 -25.09 -12.41
N GLU A 346 -10.48 -25.07 -11.58
CA GLU A 346 -10.53 -24.20 -10.40
C GLU A 346 -9.38 -24.51 -9.43
N GLN A 347 -8.93 -25.77 -9.39
CA GLN A 347 -7.77 -26.13 -8.59
C GLN A 347 -6.52 -25.35 -9.02
N TRP A 348 -6.33 -25.05 -10.31
CA TRP A 348 -5.16 -24.28 -10.75
C TRP A 348 -5.22 -22.83 -10.29
N TRP A 349 -6.43 -22.24 -10.23
CA TRP A 349 -6.62 -20.91 -9.67
C TRP A 349 -6.33 -20.89 -8.17
N GLN A 350 -6.80 -21.91 -7.44
CA GLN A 350 -6.51 -22.04 -6.01
C GLN A 350 -5.02 -22.26 -5.74
N ASP A 351 -4.38 -23.16 -6.48
CA ASP A 351 -2.94 -23.41 -6.38
C ASP A 351 -2.13 -22.12 -6.60
N LEU A 352 -2.57 -21.25 -7.53
CA LEU A 352 -1.90 -19.97 -7.79
C LEU A 352 -2.07 -18.99 -6.62
N ARG A 353 -3.24 -18.95 -5.98
CA ARG A 353 -3.45 -18.15 -4.76
C ARG A 353 -2.58 -18.65 -3.62
N ASP A 354 -2.53 -19.96 -3.40
CA ASP A 354 -1.73 -20.58 -2.35
C ASP A 354 -0.22 -20.31 -2.55
N VAL A 355 0.24 -20.32 -3.81
CA VAL A 355 1.62 -19.94 -4.15
C VAL A 355 1.88 -18.45 -3.93
N ASP A 356 0.96 -17.53 -4.25
CA ASP A 356 1.11 -16.09 -3.92
C ASP A 356 1.18 -15.86 -2.40
N ASP A 357 0.35 -16.55 -1.63
CA ASP A 357 0.35 -16.47 -0.16
C ASP A 357 1.68 -16.99 0.42
N LEU A 358 2.22 -18.07 -0.15
CA LEU A 358 3.53 -18.60 0.24
C LEU A 358 4.68 -17.66 -0.18
N LEU A 359 4.57 -17.00 -1.34
CA LEU A 359 5.50 -15.94 -1.75
C LEU A 359 5.45 -14.75 -0.78
N ALA A 360 4.26 -14.35 -0.33
CA ALA A 360 4.07 -13.30 0.67
C ALA A 360 4.76 -13.66 1.99
N ALA A 361 4.54 -14.87 2.48
CA ALA A 361 5.16 -15.38 3.71
C ALA A 361 6.69 -15.49 3.59
N THR A 362 7.19 -15.98 2.45
CA THR A 362 8.63 -16.07 2.18
C THR A 362 9.27 -14.69 2.10
N MET A 363 8.62 -13.73 1.43
CA MET A 363 9.09 -12.36 1.33
C MET A 363 9.20 -11.70 2.71
N ARG A 364 8.28 -11.99 3.64
CA ARG A 364 8.35 -11.51 5.02
C ARG A 364 9.62 -11.95 5.75
N ALA A 365 10.08 -13.18 5.51
CA ALA A 365 11.31 -13.71 6.12
C ALA A 365 12.59 -13.08 5.55
N GLU A 366 12.53 -12.55 4.33
CA GLU A 366 13.63 -11.86 3.65
C GLU A 366 13.72 -10.36 3.99
N LYS A 367 12.73 -9.82 4.70
CA LYS A 367 12.70 -8.42 5.11
C LYS A 367 13.59 -8.16 6.31
N LEU A 368 14.17 -6.96 6.34
CA LEU A 368 15.08 -6.51 7.37
C LEU A 368 14.32 -6.03 8.61
N ASP A 369 14.63 -6.64 9.75
CA ASP A 369 14.36 -6.06 11.06
C ASP A 369 15.46 -5.04 11.39
N VAL A 370 15.07 -3.76 11.39
CA VAL A 370 15.95 -2.62 11.66
C VAL A 370 15.66 -1.98 13.01
N SER A 371 14.96 -2.67 13.92
CA SER A 371 14.58 -2.18 15.25
C SER A 371 15.77 -1.74 16.12
N ARG A 372 16.99 -2.19 15.78
CA ARG A 372 18.25 -1.84 16.46
C ARG A 372 19.04 -0.73 15.77
N ILE A 373 18.64 -0.29 14.57
CA ILE A 373 19.31 0.78 13.83
C ILE A 373 18.64 2.11 14.18
N PRO A 374 19.37 3.16 14.60
CA PRO A 374 18.80 4.48 14.83
C PRO A 374 18.11 5.07 13.60
N LEU A 375 17.12 5.94 13.80
CA LEU A 375 16.37 6.63 12.75
C LEU A 375 17.31 7.49 11.89
N GLY A 376 17.18 7.41 10.57
CA GLY A 376 18.06 8.11 9.61
C GLY A 376 19.34 7.37 9.24
N GLU A 377 19.75 6.36 10.03
CA GLU A 377 21.03 5.65 9.84
C GLU A 377 20.94 4.41 8.94
N LEU A 378 19.78 4.14 8.31
CA LEU A 378 19.61 3.00 7.39
C LEU A 378 20.61 3.01 6.21
N HIS A 379 21.09 4.20 5.84
CA HIS A 379 22.09 4.43 4.80
C HIS A 379 23.39 3.68 5.00
N SER A 380 23.85 3.60 6.25
CA SER A 380 25.12 2.99 6.63
C SER A 380 25.14 1.49 6.35
N ASN A 381 23.96 0.87 6.17
CA ASN A 381 23.79 -0.55 5.92
C ASN A 381 23.43 -0.91 4.46
N ARG A 382 23.52 0.05 3.51
CA ARG A 382 23.13 -0.17 2.10
C ARG A 382 23.84 -1.34 1.42
N GLY A 383 25.07 -1.63 1.80
CA GLY A 383 25.88 -2.69 1.19
C GLY A 383 25.31 -4.08 1.42
N SER A 384 24.82 -4.37 2.63
CA SER A 384 24.19 -5.66 2.93
C SER A 384 22.85 -5.76 2.20
N ALA A 385 22.00 -4.75 2.36
CA ALA A 385 20.61 -4.73 1.89
C ALA A 385 20.40 -4.86 0.38
N ARG A 386 21.44 -4.72 -0.45
CA ARG A 386 21.32 -4.85 -1.92
C ARG A 386 20.90 -6.26 -2.34
N GLY A 387 21.39 -7.29 -1.64
CA GLY A 387 21.04 -8.69 -1.91
C GLY A 387 19.58 -8.97 -1.58
N GLU A 388 19.15 -8.59 -0.38
CA GLU A 388 17.78 -8.69 0.13
C GLU A 388 16.84 -7.91 -0.78
N LEU A 389 17.20 -6.68 -1.17
CA LEU A 389 16.38 -5.86 -2.07
C LEU A 389 16.16 -6.52 -3.41
N THR A 390 17.18 -7.16 -3.97
CA THR A 390 17.05 -7.90 -5.24
C THR A 390 16.12 -9.10 -5.08
N ARG A 391 16.22 -9.85 -3.97
CA ARG A 391 15.35 -11.00 -3.69
C ARG A 391 13.90 -10.56 -3.43
N VAL A 392 13.67 -9.54 -2.59
CA VAL A 392 12.36 -8.96 -2.30
C VAL A 392 11.71 -8.43 -3.57
N ARG A 393 12.43 -7.68 -4.42
CA ARG A 393 11.90 -7.21 -5.71
C ARG A 393 11.53 -8.35 -6.67
N ARG A 394 12.31 -9.44 -6.67
CA ARG A 394 11.98 -10.65 -7.44
C ARG A 394 10.66 -11.25 -6.96
N MET A 395 10.48 -11.42 -5.65
CA MET A 395 9.23 -11.94 -5.10
C MET A 395 8.06 -11.00 -5.39
N LEU A 396 8.21 -9.69 -5.19
CA LEU A 396 7.18 -8.69 -5.53
C LEU A 396 6.78 -8.73 -7.01
N LEU A 397 7.75 -8.90 -7.92
CA LEU A 397 7.46 -9.07 -9.34
C LEU A 397 6.54 -10.27 -9.58
N GLU A 398 6.89 -11.42 -9.00
CA GLU A 398 6.10 -12.65 -9.16
C GLU A 398 4.67 -12.45 -8.65
N ARG A 399 4.53 -11.88 -7.45
CA ARG A 399 3.22 -11.60 -6.85
C ARG A 399 2.35 -10.69 -7.70
N ARG A 400 2.92 -9.64 -8.31
CA ARG A 400 2.15 -8.76 -9.22
C ARG A 400 1.81 -9.45 -10.53
N CYS A 401 2.63 -10.38 -11.00
CA CYS A 401 2.28 -11.20 -12.16
C CYS A 401 1.16 -12.20 -11.82
N ASP A 402 1.17 -12.79 -10.63
CA ASP A 402 0.12 -13.69 -10.15
C ASP A 402 -1.20 -12.94 -9.97
N GLU A 403 -1.17 -11.74 -9.40
CA GLU A 403 -2.32 -10.85 -9.28
C GLU A 403 -2.97 -10.54 -10.65
N LEU A 404 -2.17 -10.30 -11.68
CA LEU A 404 -2.67 -10.06 -13.05
C LEU A 404 -3.30 -11.32 -13.66
N ALA A 405 -2.71 -12.50 -13.43
CA ALA A 405 -3.25 -13.76 -13.93
C ALA A 405 -4.56 -14.13 -13.21
N LEU A 406 -4.60 -14.03 -11.88
CA LEU A 406 -5.79 -14.23 -11.06
C LEU A 406 -6.93 -13.27 -11.46
N GLY A 407 -6.59 -12.03 -11.83
CA GLY A 407 -7.56 -11.05 -12.32
C GLY A 407 -8.30 -11.46 -13.60
N LEU A 408 -7.73 -12.34 -14.44
CA LEU A 408 -8.41 -12.86 -15.64
C LEU A 408 -9.53 -13.83 -15.30
N GLY A 409 -9.45 -14.54 -14.17
CA GLY A 409 -10.50 -15.47 -13.72
C GLY A 409 -11.80 -14.78 -13.28
N GLY A 410 -11.78 -13.46 -13.08
CA GLY A 410 -12.95 -12.67 -12.72
C GLY A 410 -13.72 -12.09 -13.91
N ALA A 411 -14.87 -11.46 -13.63
CA ALA A 411 -15.62 -10.75 -14.66
C ALA A 411 -14.83 -9.53 -15.20
N PRO A 412 -14.81 -9.28 -16.53
CA PRO A 412 -14.07 -8.17 -17.13
C PRO A 412 -14.78 -6.84 -16.86
N THR A 413 -14.54 -6.26 -15.70
CA THR A 413 -15.13 -4.99 -15.28
C THR A 413 -14.19 -3.81 -15.50
N ARG A 414 -14.73 -2.59 -15.50
CA ARG A 414 -13.92 -1.37 -15.52
C ARG A 414 -12.95 -1.32 -14.34
N GLN A 415 -13.40 -1.70 -13.14
CA GLN A 415 -12.55 -1.77 -11.96
C GLN A 415 -11.40 -2.78 -12.17
N GLY A 416 -11.70 -3.95 -12.71
CA GLY A 416 -10.67 -4.95 -13.06
C GLY A 416 -9.61 -4.43 -14.03
N LEU A 417 -9.99 -3.61 -15.02
CA LEU A 417 -9.02 -2.93 -15.90
C LEU A 417 -8.15 -1.92 -15.14
N ARG A 418 -8.75 -1.13 -14.24
CA ARG A 418 -8.01 -0.13 -13.43
C ARG A 418 -7.01 -0.82 -12.52
N ASP A 419 -7.42 -1.93 -11.91
CA ASP A 419 -6.55 -2.77 -11.10
C ASP A 419 -5.43 -3.39 -11.95
N THR A 420 -5.75 -3.96 -13.11
CA THR A 420 -4.73 -4.51 -14.02
C THR A 420 -3.68 -3.46 -14.40
N VAL A 421 -4.10 -2.24 -14.76
CA VAL A 421 -3.15 -1.17 -15.11
C VAL A 421 -2.27 -0.77 -13.91
N TYR A 422 -2.83 -0.71 -12.70
CA TYR A 422 -2.06 -0.44 -11.49
C TYR A 422 -0.97 -1.49 -11.26
N ALA A 423 -1.33 -2.79 -11.27
CA ALA A 423 -0.38 -3.87 -11.02
C ALA A 423 0.69 -3.94 -12.12
N TYR A 424 0.29 -3.78 -13.38
CA TYR A 424 1.24 -3.74 -14.49
C TYR A 424 2.22 -2.55 -14.39
N ALA A 425 1.77 -1.38 -13.93
CA ALA A 425 2.64 -0.23 -13.72
C ALA A 425 3.68 -0.48 -12.60
N GLN A 426 3.33 -1.23 -11.55
CA GLN A 426 4.28 -1.64 -10.50
C GLN A 426 5.37 -2.56 -11.05
N ILE A 427 5.02 -3.46 -11.99
CA ILE A 427 5.98 -4.34 -12.66
C ILE A 427 6.96 -3.54 -13.51
N VAL A 428 6.46 -2.62 -14.35
CA VAL A 428 7.29 -1.83 -15.26
C VAL A 428 8.22 -0.88 -14.50
N ARG A 429 7.75 -0.25 -13.41
CA ARG A 429 8.57 0.68 -12.61
C ARG A 429 9.74 0.01 -11.88
N ASN A 430 9.59 -1.28 -11.54
CA ASN A 430 10.59 -2.03 -10.79
C ASN A 430 11.54 -2.84 -11.70
N GLN A 431 11.52 -2.62 -13.01
CA GLN A 431 12.51 -3.20 -13.90
C GLN A 431 13.89 -2.59 -13.62
N PRO A 432 14.97 -3.39 -13.56
CA PRO A 432 16.32 -2.89 -13.30
C PRO A 432 16.73 -1.74 -14.22
N ALA A 433 16.42 -1.86 -15.52
CA ALA A 433 16.74 -0.86 -16.53
C ALA A 433 16.00 0.49 -16.33
N ALA A 434 14.89 0.52 -15.59
CA ALA A 434 14.15 1.76 -15.35
C ALA A 434 14.80 2.65 -14.26
N ARG A 435 15.83 2.16 -13.54
CA ARG A 435 16.47 2.89 -12.44
C ARG A 435 17.96 3.20 -12.65
N ASP A 436 18.64 2.60 -13.62
CA ASP A 436 20.08 2.78 -13.84
C ASP A 436 20.47 4.07 -14.61
N ASP A 437 19.54 4.97 -14.92
CA ASP A 437 19.79 6.26 -15.62
C ASP A 437 20.26 7.41 -14.69
N ALA A 438 20.97 7.13 -13.60
CA ALA A 438 21.61 8.19 -12.81
C ALA A 438 22.93 7.80 -12.15
N PRO A 439 24.06 7.92 -12.86
CA PRO A 439 25.31 8.33 -12.25
C PRO A 439 25.41 9.86 -12.30
N VAL A 440 25.37 10.49 -11.13
CA VAL A 440 25.94 11.84 -10.94
C VAL A 440 27.45 11.72 -11.14
N THR A 441 27.92 11.88 -12.37
CA THR A 441 29.15 12.61 -12.67
C THR A 441 28.85 14.08 -12.40
N THR A 442 29.56 14.83 -11.58
CA THR A 442 31.02 15.01 -11.42
C THR A 442 31.23 15.88 -10.15
N PRO A 443 32.46 16.11 -9.64
CA PRO A 443 32.69 17.16 -8.64
C PRO A 443 32.24 18.55 -9.10
#